data_AF-A0A2H0P4U6-F1
#
_entry.id   AF-A0A2H0P4U6-F1
#
_cell.length_a   1.000
_cell.length_b   1.000
_cell.length_c   1.000
_cell.angle_alpha   90.00
_cell.angle_beta   90.00
_cell.angle_gamma   90.00
#
_symmetry.space_group_name_H-M   'P 1'
#
loop_
_entity.id
_entity.type
_entity.pdbx_description
1 polymer ?
#
loop_
_entity_poly.entity_id
_entity_poly.type
_entity_poly.pdbx_seq_one_letter_code
_entity_poly.pdbx_strand_id
1 'polypeptide(L)' 'MRTTLIIRDDILKRASGLAGITEKTALVHAGLEALIEKKAGERLAALGGREPGLRKIPRRR' A
#
# COMPACT_ATOMS: atom_id res chain seq x y z
N MET A 1 -0.74 -7.27 -16.27
CA MET A 1 0.53 -7.63 -16.97
C MET A 1 0.94 -9.01 -16.49
N ARG A 2 1.42 -9.91 -17.37
CA ARG A 2 1.97 -11.21 -16.95
C ARG A 2 3.48 -11.06 -16.79
N THR A 3 4.01 -11.43 -15.64
CA THR A 3 5.42 -11.25 -15.30
C THR A 3 5.92 -12.44 -14.50
N THR A 4 7.17 -12.83 -14.72
CA THR A 4 7.84 -13.86 -13.93
C THR A 4 8.68 -13.18 -12.85
N LEU A 5 8.46 -13.55 -11.60
CA LEU A 5 9.16 -12.99 -10.44
C LEU A 5 9.80 -14.12 -9.63
N ILE A 6 11.01 -13.90 -9.14
CA ILE A 6 11.66 -14.80 -8.19
C ILE A 6 11.31 -14.32 -6.78
N ILE A 7 10.57 -15.14 -6.03
CA ILE A 7 10.09 -14.83 -4.69
C ILE A 7 10.53 -15.96 -3.75
N ARG A 8 10.93 -15.60 -2.52
CA ARG A 8 11.28 -16.58 -1.50
C ARG A 8 10.03 -17.33 -1.02
N ASP A 9 10.11 -18.66 -1.04
CA ASP A 9 8.96 -19.56 -0.85
C ASP A 9 8.46 -19.56 0.61
N ASP A 10 9.37 -19.34 1.57
CA ASP A 10 9.08 -19.19 2.99
C ASP A 10 8.17 -17.98 3.28
N ILE A 11 8.46 -16.83 2.65
CA ILE A 11 7.66 -15.62 2.77
C ILE A 11 6.28 -15.82 2.15
N LEU A 12 6.23 -16.44 0.97
CA LEU A 12 4.97 -16.65 0.26
C LEU A 12 4.03 -17.56 1.07
N LYS A 13 4.56 -18.63 1.67
CA LYS A 13 3.80 -19.53 2.55
C LYS A 13 3.32 -18.83 3.81
N ARG A 14 4.20 -18.06 4.47
CA ARG A 14 3.83 -17.31 5.67
C ARG A 14 2.76 -16.27 5.38
N ALA A 15 2.91 -15.51 4.30
CA ALA A 15 1.93 -14.51 3.88
C ALA A 15 0.60 -15.15 3.50
N SER A 16 0.62 -16.26 2.76
CA SER A 16 -0.58 -17.03 2.42
C SER A 16 -1.32 -17.53 3.67
N GLY A 17 -0.60 -18.10 4.64
CA GLY A 17 -1.20 -18.58 5.89
C GLY A 17 -1.76 -17.46 6.77
N LEU A 18 -1.12 -16.29 6.81
CA LEU A 18 -1.60 -15.15 7.58
C LEU A 18 -2.75 -14.42 6.90
N ALA A 19 -2.71 -14.28 5.58
CA ALA A 19 -3.74 -13.58 4.80
C ALA A 19 -4.94 -14.47 4.45
N GLY A 20 -4.82 -15.79 4.56
CA GLY A 20 -5.84 -16.75 4.10
C GLY A 20 -5.98 -16.81 2.58
N ILE A 21 -5.04 -16.24 1.82
CA ILE A 21 -5.07 -16.17 0.35
C ILE A 21 -4.21 -17.29 -0.21
N THR A 22 -4.82 -18.22 -0.95
CA THR A 22 -4.15 -19.37 -1.57
C THR A 22 -3.67 -19.08 -3.00
N GLU A 23 -4.34 -18.16 -3.69
CA GLU A 23 -4.02 -17.78 -5.07
C GLU A 23 -2.82 -16.83 -5.07
N LYS A 24 -1.71 -17.25 -5.72
CA LYS A 24 -0.42 -16.55 -5.66
C LYS A 24 -0.51 -15.13 -6.21
N THR A 25 -1.29 -14.91 -7.26
CA THR A 25 -1.44 -13.59 -7.89
C THR A 25 -2.19 -12.67 -6.94
N ALA A 26 -3.36 -13.09 -6.44
CA ALA A 26 -4.11 -12.34 -5.43
C ALA A 26 -3.26 -11.99 -4.20
N LEU A 27 -2.43 -12.92 -3.71
CA LEU A 27 -1.55 -12.64 -2.57
C LEU A 27 -0.52 -11.56 -2.88
N VAL A 28 0.07 -11.57 -4.07
CA VAL A 28 1.02 -10.54 -4.50
C VAL A 28 0.32 -9.20 -4.69
N HIS A 29 -0.87 -9.16 -5.28
CA HIS A 29 -1.67 -7.94 -5.42
C HIS A 29 -2.03 -7.34 -4.06
N ALA A 30 -2.56 -8.15 -3.15
CA ALA A 30 -2.87 -7.72 -1.79
C ALA A 30 -1.63 -7.19 -1.05
N GLY A 31 -0.46 -7.82 -1.23
CA GLY A 31 0.79 -7.34 -0.67
C GLY A 31 1.23 -5.96 -1.21
N LEU A 32 1.02 -5.71 -2.50
CA LEU A 32 1.31 -4.41 -3.11
C LEU A 32 0.33 -3.33 -2.64
N GLU A 33 -0.96 -3.65 -2.57
CA GLU A 33 -1.99 -2.73 -2.05
C GLU A 33 -1.70 -2.34 -0.60
N ALA A 34 -1.42 -3.32 0.27
CA ALA A 34 -1.06 -3.05 1.66
C ALA A 34 0.22 -2.19 1.79
N LEU A 35 1.19 -2.35 0.90
CA LEU A 35 2.39 -1.51 0.88
C LEU A 35 2.05 -0.06 0.49
N ILE A 36 1.19 0.13 -0.51
CA ILE A 36 0.72 1.44 -0.95
C ILE A 36 -0.02 2.14 0.19
N GLU A 37 -0.97 1.45 0.83
CA GLU A 37 -1.75 1.99 1.95
C GLU A 37 -0.85 2.44 3.11
N LYS A 38 0.11 1.58 3.49
CA LYS A 38 1.09 1.92 4.53
C LYS A 38 1.86 3.18 4.19
N LYS A 39 2.37 3.30 2.96
CA LYS A 39 3.16 4.46 2.53
C LYS A 39 2.32 5.71 2.35
N ALA A 40 1.08 5.57 1.90
CA ALA A 40 0.12 6.67 1.85
C ALA A 40 -0.15 7.21 3.26
N GLY A 41 -0.39 6.33 4.23
CA GLY A 41 -0.58 6.70 5.64
C GLY A 41 0.64 7.43 6.23
N GLU A 42 1.85 6.90 6.02
CA GLU A 42 3.11 7.56 6.45
C GLU A 42 3.24 8.96 5.83
N ARG A 43 2.94 9.11 4.53
CA ARG A 43 2.99 10.40 3.84
C ARG A 43 1.94 11.38 4.36
N LEU A 44 0.72 10.93 4.60
CA LEU A 44 -0.35 11.77 5.15
C LEU A 44 -0.02 12.22 6.59
N ALA A 45 0.50 11.33 7.41
CA ALA A 45 0.95 11.68 8.77
C ALA A 45 2.05 12.74 8.74
N ALA A 46 3.02 12.61 7.83
CA ALA A 46 4.10 13.58 7.65
C ALA A 46 3.62 14.98 7.21
N LEU A 47 2.45 15.08 6.55
CA LEU A 47 1.85 16.37 6.19
C LEU A 47 1.29 17.13 7.40
N GLY A 48 0.97 16.45 8.52
CA GLY A 48 0.51 17.10 9.74
C GLY A 48 -0.74 17.98 9.55
N GLY A 49 -1.66 17.58 8.66
CA GLY A 49 -2.86 18.34 8.31
C GLY A 49 -2.60 19.58 7.44
N ARG A 50 -1.40 19.72 6.87
CA ARG A 50 -1.04 20.81 5.94
C ARG A 50 -1.08 20.32 4.50
N GLU A 51 -1.48 21.20 3.60
CA GLU A 51 -1.42 20.97 2.17
C GLU A 51 -0.49 22.02 1.53
N PRO A 52 0.81 21.69 1.33
CA PRO A 52 1.83 22.67 0.90
C PRO A 52 1.54 23.32 -0.46
N GLY A 53 0.78 22.64 -1.33
CA GLY A 53 0.37 23.13 -2.65
C GLY A 53 -0.97 23.86 -2.68
N LEU A 54 -1.64 24.05 -1.54
CA LEU A 54 -2.96 24.66 -1.50
C LEU A 54 -2.88 26.14 -1.90
N ARG A 55 -3.59 26.51 -2.97
CA ARG A 55 -3.75 27.92 -3.36
C ARG A 55 -4.48 28.67 -2.26
N LYS A 56 -4.10 29.93 -2.01
CA LYS A 56 -4.81 30.80 -1.06
C LYS A 56 -6.26 30.99 -1.52
N ILE A 57 -7.18 30.28 -0.87
CA ILE A 57 -8.62 30.47 -1.00
C ILE A 57 -9.14 31.26 0.22
N PRO A 58 -10.11 32.19 0.04
CA PRO A 58 -10.71 32.91 1.15
C PRO A 58 -11.36 31.94 2.14
N ARG A 59 -11.17 32.16 3.45
CA ARG A 59 -11.93 31.41 4.45
C ARG A 59 -13.38 31.88 4.39
N ARG A 60 -14.34 30.94 4.23
CA ARG A 60 -15.75 31.25 4.50
C ARG A 60 -15.85 31.64 5.98
N ARG A 61 -16.24 32.88 6.24
CA ARG A 61 -16.68 33.34 7.56
C ARG A 61 -18.12 32.94 7.77
#